data_AF-A0A922DB87-F1
#
_entry.id   AF-A0A922DB87-F1
#
_cell.length_a   1.000
_cell.length_b   1.000
_cell.length_c   1.000
_cell.angle_alpha   90.00
_cell.angle_beta   90.00
_cell.angle_gamma   90.00
#
_symmetry.space_group_name_H-M   'P 1'
#
loop_
_entity.id
_entity.type
_entity.pdbx_description
1 polymer ?
#
loop_
_entity_poly.entity_id
_entity_poly.type
_entity_poly.pdbx_seq_one_letter_code
_entity_poly.pdbx_strand_id
1 'polypeptide(L)'
;MAAISRLQPLHHSCPALKPFLLFPKCPPSPSYCFNSNLRRKFSSTPLYSTSDSHESSSSTVGSGESIVGDLLDYLNESWTQFHAAAEAKRQLIDAGFHLLNENDEWDLKPGGRYFFTRNMSSLVAFAIGEKYAVGNGFHVIAAHTDSPCLKLKPKSASSKTGYLMVNVQTYGGGLWHTWFDRDLSVAGRVIVRGSNGSFVHKLVKVKRPLLRIPTLAIHLDSFS
;
A
#
# COMPACT_ATOMS: atom_id res chain seq x y z
N MET A 1 1.88 -26.60 7.59
CA MET A 1 1.98 -27.92 6.91
C MET A 1 2.85 -27.74 5.67
N ALA A 2 4.17 -27.89 5.83
CA ALA A 2 5.15 -27.69 4.76
C ALA A 2 5.40 -29.01 4.05
N ALA A 3 5.27 -29.04 2.72
CA ALA A 3 5.70 -30.15 1.89
C ALA A 3 7.03 -29.79 1.22
N ILE A 4 8.08 -30.53 1.56
CA ILE A 4 9.41 -30.46 0.97
C ILE A 4 9.43 -31.41 -0.22
N SER A 5 9.64 -30.89 -1.43
CA SER A 5 9.84 -31.68 -2.63
C SER A 5 11.28 -31.50 -3.10
N ARG A 6 12.08 -32.58 -3.04
CA ARG A 6 13.43 -32.67 -3.61
C ARG A 6 13.35 -32.58 -5.14
N LEU A 7 14.24 -31.79 -5.75
CA LEU A 7 14.51 -31.80 -7.19
C LEU A 7 15.95 -32.29 -7.41
N GLN A 8 16.10 -33.34 -8.23
CA GLN A 8 17.40 -33.78 -8.79
C GLN A 8 17.70 -32.98 -10.08
N PRO A 9 18.96 -32.63 -10.37
CA PRO A 9 19.31 -31.95 -11.60
C PRO A 9 19.58 -32.94 -12.75
N LEU A 10 18.88 -32.79 -13.86
CA LEU A 10 19.26 -33.38 -15.14
C LEU A 10 20.05 -32.34 -15.95
N HIS A 11 21.32 -32.65 -16.19
CA HIS A 11 22.20 -31.90 -17.10
C HIS A 11 21.76 -32.13 -18.55
N HIS A 12 21.33 -31.08 -19.25
CA HIS A 12 21.27 -31.06 -20.72
C HIS A 12 21.93 -29.77 -21.22
N SER A 13 22.99 -29.94 -22.00
CA SER A 13 23.77 -28.89 -22.66
C SER A 13 23.00 -28.31 -23.84
N CYS A 14 22.97 -26.98 -23.97
CA CYS A 14 22.41 -26.27 -25.13
C CYS A 14 23.47 -25.28 -25.68
N PRO A 15 23.67 -25.17 -27.01
CA PRO A 15 24.81 -24.45 -27.57
C PRO A 15 24.59 -22.92 -27.66
N ALA A 16 25.72 -22.22 -27.67
CA ALA A 16 25.86 -20.77 -27.58
C ALA A 16 25.35 -20.02 -28.82
N LEU A 17 24.62 -18.92 -28.57
CA LEU A 17 24.30 -17.88 -29.55
C LEU A 17 25.00 -16.57 -29.15
N LYS A 18 25.71 -15.96 -30.11
CA LYS A 18 26.55 -14.75 -29.96
C LYS A 18 25.71 -13.48 -29.73
N PRO A 19 26.25 -12.46 -29.03
CA PRO A 19 25.54 -11.23 -28.75
C PRO A 19 25.65 -10.21 -29.90
N PHE A 20 24.52 -9.73 -30.41
CA PHE A 20 24.45 -8.51 -31.21
C PHE A 20 24.14 -7.33 -30.27
N LEU A 21 25.09 -6.41 -30.17
CA LEU A 21 24.98 -5.15 -29.44
C LEU A 21 24.36 -4.09 -30.35
N LEU A 22 23.29 -3.42 -29.92
CA LEU A 22 23.00 -2.01 -30.21
C LEU A 22 21.71 -1.56 -29.49
N PHE A 23 21.87 -0.88 -28.34
CA PHE A 23 20.85 0.03 -27.81
C PHE A 23 21.54 1.31 -27.31
N PRO A 24 21.03 2.51 -27.66
CA PRO A 24 21.59 3.77 -27.18
C PRO A 24 21.22 4.04 -25.71
N LYS A 25 22.12 4.76 -25.02
CA LYS A 25 22.03 5.14 -23.60
C LYS A 25 20.81 6.03 -23.32
N CYS A 26 20.03 5.69 -22.28
CA CYS A 26 19.04 6.61 -21.69
C CYS A 26 19.72 7.69 -20.82
N PRO A 27 19.25 8.95 -20.84
CA PRO A 27 19.70 10.00 -19.93
C PRO A 27 19.14 9.81 -18.51
N PRO A 28 19.78 10.39 -17.47
CA PRO A 28 19.35 10.24 -16.09
C PRO A 28 18.06 11.03 -15.80
N SER A 29 17.17 10.42 -15.01
CA SER A 29 15.94 11.02 -14.49
C SER A 29 16.23 12.09 -13.42
N PRO A 30 15.45 13.19 -13.35
CA PRO A 30 15.68 14.25 -12.38
C PRO A 30 15.34 13.81 -10.96
N SER A 31 16.19 14.23 -10.03
CA SER A 31 16.04 14.10 -8.58
C SER A 31 14.83 14.89 -8.11
N TYR A 32 13.80 14.21 -7.60
CA TYR A 32 12.71 14.89 -6.89
C TYR A 32 13.09 15.05 -5.42
N CYS A 33 13.40 16.28 -5.01
CA CYS A 33 13.41 16.68 -3.60
C CYS A 33 11.96 16.72 -3.09
N PHE A 34 11.65 15.89 -2.10
CA PHE A 34 10.39 15.96 -1.38
C PHE A 34 10.50 17.03 -0.28
N ASN A 35 9.67 18.06 -0.34
CA ASN A 35 9.69 19.17 0.61
C ASN A 35 9.02 18.72 1.93
N SER A 36 9.80 18.61 3.00
CA SER A 36 9.39 18.02 4.29
C SER A 36 8.77 19.03 5.28
N ASN A 37 8.21 20.14 4.81
CA ASN A 37 7.78 21.25 5.67
C ASN A 37 6.25 21.36 5.87
N LEU A 38 5.60 20.26 6.30
CA LEU A 38 4.30 20.36 6.97
C LEU A 38 4.26 19.42 8.16
N ARG A 39 4.75 19.93 9.29
CA ARG A 39 4.69 19.27 10.60
C ARG A 39 3.26 19.41 11.15
N ARG A 40 2.38 18.44 10.86
CA ARG A 40 1.02 18.41 11.43
C ARG A 40 1.06 17.82 12.83
N LYS A 41 0.48 18.53 13.81
CA LYS A 41 0.16 17.98 15.13
C LYS A 41 -1.20 17.32 15.04
N PHE A 42 -1.27 16.02 15.34
CA PHE A 42 -2.56 15.35 15.55
C PHE A 42 -3.26 15.96 16.76
N SER A 43 -4.48 16.45 16.55
CA SER A 43 -5.34 17.01 17.59
C SER A 43 -5.86 15.90 18.49
N SER A 44 -5.48 15.92 19.77
CA SER A 44 -6.11 15.12 20.82
C SER A 44 -7.24 15.92 21.45
N THR A 45 -8.45 15.87 20.87
CA THR A 45 -9.63 16.48 21.51
C THR A 45 -10.24 15.52 22.54
N PRO A 46 -10.42 15.95 23.81
CA PRO A 46 -11.16 15.17 24.79
C PRO A 46 -12.68 15.31 24.55
N LEU A 47 -13.42 14.23 24.78
CA LEU A 47 -14.89 14.21 24.83
C LEU A 47 -15.35 14.91 26.11
N TYR A 48 -16.08 16.03 26.02
CA TYR A 48 -17.03 16.38 27.06
C TYR A 48 -18.20 17.29 26.61
N SER A 49 -19.37 16.87 27.09
CA SER A 49 -20.62 17.55 27.46
C SER A 49 -21.03 18.88 26.82
N THR A 50 -22.29 18.90 26.40
CA THR A 50 -23.08 20.05 25.94
C THR A 50 -23.43 21.00 27.09
N SER A 51 -23.23 22.29 26.91
CA SER A 51 -24.12 23.34 27.43
C SER A 51 -24.03 24.56 26.52
N ASP A 52 -25.20 25.07 26.16
CA ASP A 52 -25.43 26.14 25.20
C ASP A 52 -25.20 27.54 25.81
N SER A 53 -24.60 28.46 25.05
CA SER A 53 -24.96 29.90 25.06
C SER A 53 -24.13 30.70 24.03
N HIS A 54 -24.84 31.58 23.33
CA HIS A 54 -24.40 32.49 22.27
C HIS A 54 -23.34 33.52 22.70
N GLU A 55 -22.30 33.73 21.87
CA GLU A 55 -21.85 35.08 21.47
C GLU A 55 -20.94 35.05 20.23
N SER A 56 -21.20 35.96 19.29
CA SER A 56 -20.42 36.12 18.05
C SER A 56 -19.15 36.93 18.30
N SER A 57 -17.99 36.34 18.02
CA SER A 57 -16.76 37.10 17.75
C SER A 57 -15.95 36.42 16.64
N SER A 58 -15.71 37.21 15.59
CA SER A 58 -14.87 36.88 14.43
C SER A 58 -13.47 36.52 14.90
N SER A 59 -13.17 35.22 14.92
CA SER A 59 -11.83 34.68 15.07
C SER A 59 -11.59 33.69 13.94
N THR A 60 -10.45 33.84 13.27
CA THR A 60 -10.00 33.03 12.14
C THR A 60 -9.95 31.56 12.57
N VAL A 61 -11.01 30.83 12.26
CA VAL A 61 -11.14 29.40 12.55
C VAL A 61 -10.09 28.68 11.70
N GLY A 62 -9.01 28.24 12.34
CA GLY A 62 -8.12 27.23 11.75
C GLY A 62 -8.99 26.06 11.32
N SER A 63 -9.04 25.79 10.03
CA SER A 63 -9.87 24.74 9.44
C SER A 63 -9.46 23.40 10.05
N GLY A 64 -10.21 22.92 11.04
CA GLY A 64 -10.17 21.52 11.42
C GLY A 64 -10.57 20.72 10.19
N GLU A 65 -9.61 20.00 9.59
CA GLU A 65 -9.90 19.12 8.47
C GLU A 65 -10.98 18.11 8.90
N SER A 66 -11.96 17.88 8.03
CA SER A 66 -13.08 16.97 8.31
C SER A 66 -12.56 15.53 8.36
N ILE A 67 -13.03 14.74 9.32
CA ILE A 67 -12.76 13.28 9.37
C ILE A 67 -13.05 12.58 8.04
N VAL A 68 -14.02 13.08 7.28
CA VAL A 68 -14.35 12.57 5.94
C VAL A 68 -13.25 12.91 4.95
N GLY A 69 -12.68 14.12 5.01
CA GLY A 69 -11.55 14.54 4.19
C GLY A 69 -10.32 13.67 4.44
N ASP A 70 -9.97 13.47 5.71
CA ASP A 70 -8.83 12.64 6.10
C ASP A 70 -8.98 11.18 5.62
N LEU A 71 -10.20 10.64 5.71
CA LEU A 71 -10.51 9.31 5.20
C LEU A 71 -10.34 9.25 3.68
N LEU A 72 -10.86 10.23 2.94
CA LEU A 72 -10.74 10.28 1.48
C LEU A 72 -9.27 10.38 1.06
N ASP A 73 -8.46 11.20 1.75
CA ASP A 73 -7.03 11.31 1.51
C ASP A 73 -6.30 9.98 1.77
N TYR A 74 -6.62 9.33 2.89
CA TYR A 74 -6.07 8.01 3.20
C TYR A 74 -6.41 6.99 2.10
N LEU A 75 -7.68 6.92 1.67
CA LEU A 75 -8.13 6.00 0.62
C LEU A 75 -7.48 6.32 -0.74
N ASN A 76 -7.36 7.61 -1.08
CA ASN A 76 -6.72 8.05 -2.31
C ASN A 76 -5.23 7.73 -2.35
N GLU A 77 -4.55 7.65 -1.20
CA GLU A 77 -3.16 7.20 -1.14
C GLU A 77 -3.02 5.67 -1.06
N SER A 78 -3.99 4.96 -0.48
CA SER A 78 -3.96 3.54 -0.15
C SER A 78 -4.45 2.57 -1.24
N TRP A 79 -3.95 2.69 -2.48
CA TRP A 79 -4.45 1.88 -3.63
C TRP A 79 -4.25 0.37 -3.51
N THR A 80 -3.31 -0.07 -2.67
CA THR A 80 -3.07 -1.49 -2.37
C THR A 80 -2.76 -1.64 -0.88
N GLN A 81 -2.78 -2.87 -0.37
CA GLN A 81 -2.40 -3.15 1.02
C GLN A 81 -0.99 -2.66 1.38
N PHE A 82 -0.09 -2.56 0.39
CA PHE A 82 1.25 -2.00 0.62
C PHE A 82 1.24 -0.48 0.77
N HIS A 83 0.37 0.21 0.03
CA HIS A 83 0.20 1.65 0.17
C HIS A 83 -0.57 2.00 1.45
N ALA A 84 -1.58 1.20 1.81
CA ALA A 84 -2.29 1.34 3.08
C ALA A 84 -1.33 1.25 4.27
N ALA A 85 -0.50 0.20 4.32
CA ALA A 85 0.49 0.06 5.38
C ALA A 85 1.55 1.18 5.37
N ALA A 86 1.94 1.68 4.19
CA ALA A 86 2.89 2.79 4.08
C ALA A 86 2.29 4.12 4.55
N GLU A 87 1.03 4.40 4.22
CA GLU A 87 0.32 5.59 4.64
C GLU A 87 0.02 5.57 6.15
N ALA A 88 -0.43 4.42 6.69
CA ALA A 88 -0.57 4.24 8.13
C ALA A 88 0.76 4.44 8.86
N LYS A 89 1.86 3.89 8.32
CA LYS A 89 3.22 4.12 8.85
C LYS A 89 3.57 5.61 8.85
N ARG A 90 3.28 6.35 7.77
CA ARG A 90 3.54 7.79 7.69
C ARG A 90 2.79 8.54 8.79
N GLN A 91 1.49 8.29 8.92
CA GLN A 91 0.64 8.93 9.94
C GLN A 91 1.09 8.60 11.37
N LEU A 92 1.51 7.36 11.64
CA LEU A 92 2.05 6.96 12.94
C LEU A 92 3.35 7.68 13.29
N ILE A 93 4.27 7.84 12.32
CA ILE A 93 5.49 8.63 12.49
C ILE A 93 5.14 10.08 12.80
N ASP A 94 4.20 10.67 12.05
CA ASP A 94 3.76 12.05 12.27
C ASP A 94 3.08 12.22 13.64
N ALA A 95 2.44 11.18 14.16
CA ALA A 95 1.87 11.11 15.51
C ALA A 95 2.89 10.80 16.62
N GLY A 96 4.17 10.68 16.29
CA GLY A 96 5.26 10.46 17.25
C GLY A 96 5.46 9.01 17.69
N PHE A 97 4.99 8.03 16.93
CA PHE A 97 5.29 6.63 17.20
C PHE A 97 6.69 6.26 16.69
N HIS A 98 7.37 5.40 17.45
CA HIS A 98 8.69 4.87 17.12
C HIS A 98 8.58 3.59 16.29
N LEU A 99 9.23 3.56 15.12
CA LEU A 99 9.33 2.37 14.29
C LEU A 99 10.31 1.37 14.93
N LEU A 100 9.82 0.18 15.22
CA LEU A 100 10.61 -0.96 15.66
C LEU A 100 10.99 -1.83 14.47
N ASN A 101 12.19 -2.40 14.52
CA ASN A 101 12.61 -3.49 13.66
C ASN A 101 12.29 -4.81 14.36
N GLU A 102 11.58 -5.68 13.67
CA GLU A 102 11.11 -6.94 14.21
C GLU A 102 12.22 -7.93 14.57
N ASN A 103 13.40 -7.77 13.97
CA ASN A 103 14.54 -8.65 14.21
C ASN A 103 15.43 -8.20 15.38
N ASP A 104 15.15 -7.04 15.96
CA ASP A 104 15.96 -6.48 17.06
C ASP A 104 15.29 -6.81 18.40
N GLU A 105 16.09 -6.85 19.48
CA GLU A 105 15.54 -6.83 20.83
C GLU A 105 14.89 -5.46 21.11
N TRP A 106 13.71 -5.47 21.72
CA TRP A 106 12.95 -4.24 21.96
C TRP A 106 13.10 -3.77 23.41
N ASP A 107 13.61 -2.55 23.58
CA ASP A 107 13.54 -1.84 24.86
C ASP A 107 12.29 -0.94 24.92
N LEU A 108 11.21 -1.48 25.49
CA LEU A 108 9.91 -0.82 25.57
C LEU A 108 9.73 -0.13 26.92
N LYS A 109 9.23 1.12 26.92
CA LYS A 109 9.03 1.91 28.14
C LYS A 109 7.55 2.27 28.35
N PRO A 110 7.06 2.31 29.60
CA PRO A 110 5.78 2.94 29.93
C PRO A 110 5.71 4.38 29.39
N GLY A 111 4.55 4.77 28.85
CA GLY A 111 4.36 6.04 28.13
C GLY A 111 4.84 6.03 26.67
N GLY A 112 5.58 4.99 26.25
CA GLY A 112 6.10 4.87 24.89
C GLY A 112 5.04 4.49 23.86
N ARG A 113 5.26 4.89 22.60
CA ARG A 113 4.41 4.58 21.45
C ARG A 113 5.24 3.96 20.35
N TYR A 114 4.85 2.78 19.90
CA TYR A 114 5.68 1.97 19.03
C TYR A 114 4.86 1.31 17.93
N PHE A 115 5.49 0.99 16.83
CA PHE A 115 4.89 0.17 15.79
C PHE A 115 5.93 -0.60 15.01
N PHE A 116 5.54 -1.72 14.40
CA PHE A 116 6.37 -2.45 13.45
C PHE A 116 5.54 -2.86 12.24
N THR A 117 6.21 -3.16 11.13
CA THR A 117 5.57 -3.65 9.90
C THR A 117 6.08 -5.02 9.52
N ARG A 118 5.20 -5.88 9.00
CA ARG A 118 5.57 -7.17 8.42
C ARG A 118 5.21 -7.24 6.95
N ASN A 119 6.14 -7.71 6.13
CA ASN A 119 5.99 -7.81 4.67
C ASN A 119 5.60 -6.48 3.97
N MET A 120 5.72 -5.32 4.63
CA MET A 120 5.19 -4.02 4.16
C MET A 120 3.69 -4.00 3.86
N SER A 121 2.93 -5.03 4.25
CA SER A 121 1.49 -5.14 3.99
C SER A 121 0.66 -5.15 5.26
N SER A 122 1.30 -5.27 6.42
CA SER A 122 0.65 -5.33 7.71
C SER A 122 1.47 -4.53 8.70
N LEU A 123 0.78 -3.94 9.67
CA LEU A 123 1.38 -3.09 10.69
C LEU A 123 0.67 -3.36 12.02
N VAL A 124 1.43 -3.34 13.11
CA VAL A 124 0.91 -3.34 14.47
C VAL A 124 1.44 -2.10 15.16
N ALA A 125 0.54 -1.26 15.66
CA ALA A 125 0.86 -0.09 16.48
C ALA A 125 0.31 -0.27 17.88
N PHE A 126 1.06 0.15 18.88
CA PHE A 126 0.65 0.10 20.28
C PHE A 126 1.23 1.26 21.08
N ALA A 127 0.46 1.71 22.07
CA ALA A 127 0.88 2.71 23.04
C ALA A 127 0.85 2.08 24.44
N ILE A 128 1.94 2.22 25.18
CA ILE A 128 2.09 1.65 26.52
C ILE A 128 1.64 2.73 27.51
N GLY A 129 0.62 2.43 28.32
CA GLY A 129 0.17 3.35 29.36
C GLY A 129 1.27 3.62 30.40
N GLU A 130 1.31 4.83 30.95
CA GLU A 130 2.33 5.21 31.96
C GLU A 130 2.30 4.33 33.22
N LYS A 131 1.13 3.79 33.55
CA LYS A 131 0.91 2.89 34.70
C LYS A 131 0.91 1.41 34.31
N TYR A 132 1.32 1.08 33.09
CA TYR A 132 1.38 -0.31 32.66
C TYR A 132 2.43 -1.07 33.47
N ALA A 133 2.04 -2.24 33.98
CA ALA A 133 2.92 -3.21 34.60
C ALA A 133 2.77 -4.56 33.89
N VAL A 134 3.82 -5.37 33.92
CA VAL A 134 3.78 -6.72 33.36
C VAL A 134 2.66 -7.52 34.03
N GLY A 135 1.78 -8.11 33.22
CA GLY A 135 0.57 -8.80 33.69
C GLY A 135 -0.73 -8.02 33.49
N ASN A 136 -0.67 -6.71 33.23
CA ASN A 136 -1.84 -5.93 32.84
C ASN A 136 -2.36 -6.34 31.45
N GLY A 137 -3.67 -6.13 31.21
CA GLY A 137 -4.34 -6.45 29.96
C GLY A 137 -4.06 -5.48 28.81
N PHE A 138 -4.68 -5.76 27.65
CA PHE A 138 -4.56 -4.99 26.42
C PHE A 138 -5.94 -4.58 25.89
N HIS A 139 -6.04 -3.38 25.33
CA HIS A 139 -7.17 -2.98 24.49
C HIS A 139 -6.74 -3.08 23.03
N VAL A 140 -7.39 -3.94 22.27
CA VAL A 140 -6.96 -4.28 20.91
C VAL A 140 -8.09 -3.99 19.92
N ILE A 141 -7.77 -3.24 18.88
CA ILE A 141 -8.61 -3.04 17.70
C ILE A 141 -7.90 -3.71 16.53
N ALA A 142 -8.62 -4.54 15.78
CA ALA A 142 -8.09 -5.25 14.62
C ALA A 142 -8.91 -4.88 13.38
N ALA A 143 -8.21 -4.66 12.28
CA ALA A 143 -8.75 -4.46 10.94
C ALA A 143 -7.81 -5.13 9.93
N HIS A 144 -8.20 -5.14 8.66
CA HIS A 144 -7.37 -5.67 7.58
C HIS A 144 -7.13 -4.59 6.51
N THR A 145 -5.98 -4.65 5.85
CA THR A 145 -5.49 -3.63 4.90
C THR A 145 -5.76 -3.95 3.44
N ASP A 146 -6.24 -5.16 3.16
CA ASP A 146 -6.50 -5.64 1.81
C ASP A 146 -7.98 -5.49 1.44
N SER A 147 -8.25 -5.53 0.14
CA SER A 147 -9.61 -5.50 -0.41
C SER A 147 -9.67 -6.37 -1.66
N PRO A 148 -10.85 -6.88 -2.03
CA PRO A 148 -10.99 -7.63 -3.27
C PRO A 148 -10.51 -6.83 -4.48
N CYS A 149 -9.68 -7.43 -5.32
CA CYS A 149 -9.07 -6.75 -6.46
C CYS A 149 -8.62 -7.72 -7.57
N LEU A 150 -8.26 -7.13 -8.72
CA LEU A 150 -7.56 -7.84 -9.79
C LEU A 150 -6.05 -7.69 -9.61
N LYS A 151 -5.35 -8.81 -9.44
CA LYS A 151 -3.88 -8.85 -9.34
C LYS A 151 -3.26 -9.32 -10.64
N LEU A 152 -2.09 -8.80 -10.99
CA LEU A 152 -1.33 -9.30 -12.13
C LEU A 152 -0.92 -10.76 -11.90
N LYS A 153 -1.10 -11.63 -12.90
CA LYS A 153 -0.50 -12.96 -12.88
C LYS A 153 1.02 -12.85 -13.03
N PRO A 154 1.81 -13.82 -12.52
CA PRO A 154 3.26 -13.83 -12.69
C PRO A 154 3.70 -13.70 -14.16
N LYS A 155 2.98 -14.38 -15.07
CA LYS A 155 3.08 -14.16 -16.52
C LYS A 155 1.89 -13.35 -17.01
N SER A 156 2.04 -12.03 -16.95
CA SER A 156 0.96 -11.08 -17.23
C SER A 156 0.84 -10.67 -18.70
N ALA A 157 1.95 -10.58 -19.44
CA ALA A 157 1.92 -10.15 -20.84
C ALA A 157 1.22 -11.17 -21.74
N SER A 158 0.30 -10.68 -22.58
CA SER A 158 -0.43 -11.45 -23.58
C SER A 158 -0.85 -10.54 -24.75
N SER A 159 -1.29 -11.12 -25.86
CA SER A 159 -1.82 -10.40 -27.01
C SER A 159 -2.98 -11.15 -27.64
N LYS A 160 -4.05 -10.46 -28.02
CA LYS A 160 -5.20 -11.08 -28.70
C LYS A 160 -5.84 -10.07 -29.66
N THR A 161 -6.08 -10.48 -30.90
CA THR A 161 -6.81 -9.69 -31.93
C THR A 161 -6.26 -8.25 -32.07
N GLY A 162 -4.93 -8.09 -32.13
CA GLY A 162 -4.28 -6.78 -32.27
C GLY A 162 -4.17 -5.95 -30.99
N TYR A 163 -4.71 -6.41 -29.86
CA TYR A 163 -4.59 -5.75 -28.56
C TYR A 163 -3.50 -6.37 -27.70
N LEU A 164 -2.76 -5.52 -26.98
CA LEU A 164 -1.90 -5.93 -25.87
C LEU A 164 -2.77 -6.14 -24.64
N MET A 165 -2.67 -7.33 -24.06
CA MET A 165 -3.50 -7.79 -22.95
C MET A 165 -2.65 -8.02 -21.72
N VAL A 166 -3.27 -7.82 -20.55
CA VAL A 166 -2.64 -8.05 -19.24
C VAL A 166 -3.46 -9.09 -18.48
N ASN A 167 -2.88 -10.28 -18.31
CA ASN A 167 -3.50 -11.37 -17.57
C ASN A 167 -3.56 -11.04 -16.08
N VAL A 168 -4.77 -11.09 -15.53
CA VAL A 168 -5.05 -10.88 -14.11
C VAL A 168 -5.62 -12.13 -13.45
N GLN A 169 -5.52 -12.18 -12.13
CA GLN A 169 -6.19 -13.13 -11.26
C GLN A 169 -7.06 -12.37 -10.26
N THR A 170 -8.18 -12.97 -9.89
CA THR A 170 -9.03 -12.43 -8.83
C THR A 170 -8.39 -12.65 -7.46
N TYR A 171 -8.61 -11.70 -6.57
CA TYR A 171 -8.21 -11.77 -5.17
C TYR A 171 -9.41 -11.37 -4.31
N GLY A 172 -9.82 -12.24 -3.38
CA GLY A 172 -11.03 -12.04 -2.57
C GLY A 172 -12.34 -12.30 -3.34
N GLY A 173 -13.48 -11.98 -2.72
CA GLY A 173 -14.83 -12.15 -3.29
C GLY A 173 -15.38 -10.84 -3.87
N GLY A 174 -14.73 -10.30 -4.89
CA GLY A 174 -15.13 -9.02 -5.50
C GLY A 174 -16.39 -9.13 -6.35
N LEU A 175 -17.14 -8.03 -6.44
CA LEU A 175 -18.23 -7.86 -7.40
C LEU A 175 -17.65 -7.56 -8.79
N TRP A 176 -17.17 -8.58 -9.50
CA TRP A 176 -16.31 -8.42 -10.68
C TRP A 176 -16.92 -7.63 -11.82
N HIS A 177 -18.23 -7.67 -12.02
CA HIS A 177 -18.91 -6.88 -13.04
C HIS A 177 -18.71 -5.36 -12.84
N THR A 178 -18.51 -4.88 -11.61
CA THR A 178 -18.27 -3.46 -11.31
C THR A 178 -16.91 -2.93 -11.79
N TRP A 179 -15.98 -3.85 -12.11
CA TRP A 179 -14.65 -3.53 -12.64
C TRP A 179 -14.65 -3.33 -14.16
N PHE A 180 -15.70 -3.78 -14.83
CA PHE A 180 -15.87 -3.54 -16.25
C PHE A 180 -16.11 -2.04 -16.47
N ASP A 181 -15.61 -1.57 -17.59
CA ASP A 181 -15.77 -0.19 -18.02
C ASP A 181 -15.31 0.88 -17.02
N ARG A 182 -14.27 0.54 -16.25
CA ARG A 182 -13.53 1.47 -15.39
C ARG A 182 -12.19 1.85 -15.99
N ASP A 183 -11.78 3.08 -15.72
CA ASP A 183 -10.44 3.57 -16.01
C ASP A 183 -9.48 3.03 -14.96
N LEU A 184 -8.83 1.92 -15.29
CA LEU A 184 -7.98 1.19 -14.37
C LEU A 184 -6.52 1.60 -14.52
N SER A 185 -5.79 1.50 -13.42
CA SER A 185 -4.34 1.66 -13.40
C SER A 185 -3.68 0.56 -12.58
N VAL A 186 -2.35 0.63 -12.46
CA VAL A 186 -1.53 -0.36 -11.77
C VAL A 186 -0.84 0.28 -10.58
N ALA A 187 -0.96 -0.38 -9.43
CA ALA A 187 -0.20 -0.08 -8.24
C ALA A 187 0.23 -1.36 -7.54
N GLY A 188 1.27 -1.28 -6.72
CA GLY A 188 1.77 -2.41 -5.96
C GLY A 188 3.19 -2.20 -5.47
N ARG A 189 3.91 -3.31 -5.36
CA ARG A 189 5.31 -3.34 -4.94
C ARG A 189 6.12 -4.13 -5.94
N VAL A 190 7.30 -3.61 -6.28
CA VAL A 190 8.31 -4.32 -7.05
C VAL A 190 9.51 -4.62 -6.17
N ILE A 191 10.19 -5.73 -6.45
CA ILE A 191 11.49 -6.06 -5.86
C ILE A 191 12.52 -5.79 -6.94
N VAL A 192 13.43 -4.85 -6.67
CA VAL A 192 14.48 -4.46 -7.61
C VAL A 192 15.84 -4.84 -7.05
N ARG A 193 16.75 -5.26 -7.92
CA ARG A 193 18.14 -5.50 -7.56
C ARG A 193 18.92 -4.18 -7.60
N GLY A 194 19.53 -3.80 -6.49
CA GLY A 194 20.42 -2.65 -6.36
C GLY A 194 21.77 -2.87 -7.03
N SER A 195 22.54 -1.79 -7.18
CA SER A 195 23.87 -1.82 -7.80
C SER A 195 24.87 -2.71 -7.05
N ASN A 196 24.71 -2.82 -5.73
CA ASN A 196 25.51 -3.67 -4.85
C ASN A 196 25.01 -5.13 -4.76
N GLY A 197 24.06 -5.54 -5.61
CA GLY A 197 23.48 -6.88 -5.58
C GLY A 197 22.39 -7.11 -4.51
N SER A 198 22.12 -6.14 -3.64
CA SER A 198 21.02 -6.22 -2.67
C SER A 198 19.65 -6.17 -3.35
N PHE A 199 18.61 -6.70 -2.69
CA PHE A 199 17.23 -6.57 -3.15
C PHE A 199 16.51 -5.51 -2.33
N VAL A 200 15.79 -4.61 -3.01
CA VAL A 200 15.07 -3.51 -2.38
C VAL A 200 13.62 -3.53 -2.85
N HIS A 201 12.71 -3.34 -1.92
CA HIS A 201 11.29 -3.18 -2.20
C HIS A 201 10.98 -1.72 -2.56
N LYS A 202 10.27 -1.49 -3.66
CA LYS A 202 9.78 -0.17 -4.06
C LYS A 202 8.28 -0.20 -4.31
N LEU A 203 7.58 0.80 -3.80
CA LEU A 203 6.17 1.03 -4.13
C LEU A 203 6.08 1.64 -5.53
N VAL A 204 5.07 1.20 -6.27
CA VAL A 204 4.75 1.72 -7.60
C VAL A 204 3.28 2.08 -7.62
N LYS A 205 2.99 3.28 -8.11
CA LYS A 205 1.63 3.80 -8.27
C LYS A 205 1.61 4.67 -9.53
N VAL A 206 0.98 4.18 -10.59
CA VAL A 206 0.89 4.93 -11.84
C VAL A 206 -0.36 5.81 -11.80
N LYS A 207 -0.20 7.12 -11.58
CA LYS A 207 -1.31 8.08 -11.45
C LYS A 207 -1.88 8.52 -12.81
N ARG A 208 -2.21 7.55 -13.67
CA ARG A 208 -2.94 7.74 -14.94
C ARG A 208 -3.63 6.44 -15.35
N PRO A 209 -4.74 6.48 -16.09
CA PRO A 209 -5.37 5.27 -16.61
C PRO A 209 -4.47 4.56 -17.63
N LEU A 210 -4.40 3.24 -17.51
CA LEU A 210 -3.57 2.35 -18.34
C LEU A 210 -4.34 1.16 -18.90
N LEU A 211 -5.35 0.71 -18.17
CA LEU A 211 -6.01 -0.57 -18.38
C LEU A 211 -7.52 -0.35 -18.45
N ARG A 212 -8.18 -1.24 -19.20
CA ARG A 212 -9.63 -1.25 -19.36
C ARG A 212 -10.09 -2.69 -19.47
N ILE A 213 -11.23 -3.00 -18.86
CA ILE A 213 -11.94 -4.27 -19.06
C ILE A 213 -13.25 -3.89 -19.76
N PRO A 214 -13.29 -3.92 -21.11
CA PRO A 214 -14.48 -3.48 -21.84
C PRO A 214 -15.62 -4.48 -21.68
N THR A 215 -16.85 -3.99 -21.55
CA THR A 215 -18.04 -4.84 -21.72
C THR A 215 -18.20 -5.25 -23.18
N LEU A 216 -18.85 -6.40 -23.39
CA LEU A 216 -19.36 -6.74 -24.71
C LEU A 216 -20.55 -5.83 -25.03
N ALA A 217 -20.63 -5.35 -26.26
CA ALA A 217 -21.78 -4.56 -26.70
C ALA A 217 -23.07 -5.36 -26.52
N ILE A 218 -24.10 -4.74 -25.92
CA ILE A 218 -25.37 -5.41 -25.60
C ILE A 218 -26.05 -6.06 -26.81
N HIS A 219 -25.89 -5.48 -28.01
CA HIS A 219 -26.44 -6.04 -29.26
C HIS A 219 -25.84 -7.40 -29.65
N LEU A 220 -24.64 -7.71 -29.12
CA LEU A 220 -23.94 -8.98 -29.31
C LEU A 220 -24.12 -9.93 -28.12
N ASP A 221 -24.75 -9.45 -27.04
CA ASP A 221 -25.03 -10.22 -25.85
C ASP A 221 -26.44 -10.83 -25.99
N SER A 222 -26.50 -12.02 -26.58
CA SER A 222 -27.75 -12.74 -26.75
C SER A 222 -28.11 -13.39 -25.41
N PHE A 223 -29.09 -12.85 -24.70
CA PHE A 223 -29.71 -13.57 -23.59
C PHE A 223 -30.27 -14.91 -24.11
N SER A 224 -29.68 -16.02 -23.68
CA SER A 224 -30.29 -17.36 -23.63
C SER A 224 -30.10 -17.94 -22.24
#